data_AF-A0A9W4K7P3-F1
#
_entry.id   AF-A0A9W4K7P3-F1
#
_cell.length_a   1.000
_cell.length_b   1.000
_cell.length_c   1.000
_cell.angle_alpha   90.00
_cell.angle_beta   90.00
_cell.angle_gamma   90.00
#
_symmetry.space_group_name_H-M   'P 1'
#
loop_
_entity.id
_entity.type
_entity.pdbx_description
1 polymer ?
#
loop_
_entity_poly.entity_id
_entity_poly.type
_entity_poly.pdbx_seq_one_letter_code
_entity_poly.pdbx_strand_id
1 'polypeptide(L)'
;MSYYITIHHGSGVDESPENMWINISFTVKDHFYLRTDGALICFMIERIRERKFQVTPEPMDRQARWCISIPVSKSHKTVDGAVADALQLAEWYKVQILNGNATINRKLLFDRKPFDEGKECCRDNVCDRILHPEWWEDTCKESKDTNRPL
;
A
#
# COMPACT_ATOMS: atom_id res chain seq x y z
N MET A 1 1.15 9.56 1.35
CA MET A 1 2.14 8.48 1.34
C MET A 1 1.56 7.18 0.80
N SER A 2 2.20 6.57 -0.20
CA SER A 2 1.87 5.18 -0.53
C SER A 2 2.05 4.30 0.72
N TYR A 3 1.11 3.39 0.98
CA TYR A 3 1.05 2.56 2.19
C TYR A 3 2.36 1.81 2.49
N TYR A 4 3.14 1.52 1.46
CA TYR A 4 4.40 0.78 1.56
C TYR A 4 5.67 1.62 1.51
N ILE A 5 5.61 2.91 1.14
CA ILE A 5 6.79 3.77 0.97
C ILE A 5 6.89 4.74 2.13
N THR A 6 7.94 4.59 2.95
CA THR A 6 8.20 5.46 4.10
C THR A 6 9.26 6.50 3.74
N ILE A 7 8.95 7.78 3.92
CA ILE A 7 9.94 8.88 3.85
C ILE A 7 10.44 9.13 5.28
N HIS A 8 11.74 9.02 5.50
CA HIS A 8 12.34 9.15 6.83
C HIS A 8 12.43 10.61 7.29
N HIS A 9 12.60 11.54 6.34
CA HIS A 9 12.75 12.96 6.59
C HIS A 9 12.00 13.78 5.53
N GLY A 10 10.86 14.36 5.89
CA GLY A 10 10.10 15.27 5.01
C GLY A 10 8.58 15.10 5.09
N SER A 11 7.86 16.03 4.46
CA SER A 11 6.41 15.95 4.29
C SER A 11 6.06 14.73 3.43
N GLY A 12 5.08 13.94 3.88
CA GLY A 12 4.50 12.87 3.06
C GLY A 12 3.87 13.41 1.78
N VAL A 13 3.58 12.51 0.84
CA VAL A 13 2.85 12.86 -0.39
C VAL A 13 1.37 13.06 -0.09
N ASP A 14 0.75 14.03 -0.77
CA ASP A 14 -0.68 14.31 -0.70
C ASP A 14 -1.50 13.07 -1.11
N GLU A 15 -2.33 12.59 -0.19
CA GLU A 15 -3.30 11.49 -0.40
C GLU A 15 -4.74 12.00 -0.36
N SER A 16 -4.96 13.25 -0.78
CA SER A 16 -6.29 13.83 -0.81
C SER A 16 -7.31 12.85 -1.40
N PRO A 17 -8.53 12.76 -0.84
CA PRO A 17 -9.62 11.89 -1.35
C PRO A 17 -9.94 12.16 -2.83
N GLU A 18 -9.52 13.32 -3.30
CA GLU A 18 -9.56 13.78 -4.68
C GLU A 18 -8.45 13.21 -5.56
N ASN A 19 -7.66 12.23 -5.14
CA ASN A 19 -6.68 11.59 -6.01
C ASN A 19 -7.27 10.40 -6.78
N MET A 20 -6.79 10.19 -7.99
CA MET A 20 -6.85 8.88 -8.64
C MET A 20 -5.58 8.11 -8.25
N TRP A 21 -5.58 6.81 -8.51
CA TRP A 21 -4.48 5.93 -8.11
C TRP A 21 -4.02 5.10 -9.28
N ILE A 22 -2.70 5.12 -9.52
CA ILE A 22 -2.04 4.17 -10.39
C ILE A 22 -1.58 2.99 -9.55
N ASN A 23 -2.13 1.82 -9.83
CA ASN A 23 -1.91 0.60 -9.08
C ASN A 23 -0.99 -0.32 -9.86
N ILE A 24 0.14 -0.67 -9.24
CA ILE A 24 1.16 -1.53 -9.82
C ILE A 24 1.17 -2.82 -9.04
N SER A 25 0.87 -3.94 -9.69
CA SER A 25 0.90 -5.27 -9.08
C SER A 25 2.26 -5.94 -9.29
N PHE A 26 2.63 -6.77 -8.32
CA PHE A 26 3.85 -7.56 -8.31
C PHE A 26 3.50 -9.04 -8.29
N THR A 27 4.39 -9.84 -8.85
CA THR A 27 4.27 -11.30 -8.86
C THR A 27 5.21 -11.95 -7.86
N VAL A 28 5.02 -13.25 -7.62
CA VAL A 28 5.96 -14.08 -6.85
C VAL A 28 7.38 -13.97 -7.42
N LYS A 29 7.52 -13.92 -8.75
CA LYS A 29 8.82 -13.84 -9.41
C LYS A 29 9.49 -12.52 -9.10
N ASP A 30 8.74 -11.42 -9.13
CA ASP A 30 9.25 -10.08 -8.84
C ASP A 30 9.82 -10.00 -7.41
N HIS A 31 9.18 -10.65 -6.43
CA HIS A 31 9.72 -10.77 -5.07
C HIS A 31 11.13 -11.40 -5.03
N PHE A 32 11.36 -12.45 -5.81
CA PHE A 32 12.64 -13.16 -5.85
C PHE A 32 13.74 -12.39 -6.60
N TYR A 33 13.39 -11.67 -7.67
CA TYR A 33 14.34 -10.97 -8.54
C TYR A 33 14.63 -9.53 -8.08
N LEU A 34 13.63 -8.80 -7.59
CA LEU A 34 13.77 -7.40 -7.21
C LEU A 34 14.18 -7.31 -5.74
N ARG A 35 15.44 -7.60 -5.43
CA ARG A 35 15.92 -7.76 -4.03
C ARG A 35 16.17 -6.45 -3.27
N THR A 36 16.19 -5.30 -3.95
CA THR A 36 16.46 -4.00 -3.34
C THR A 36 15.31 -3.03 -3.60
N ASP A 37 15.16 -2.01 -2.75
CA ASP A 37 14.17 -0.95 -2.95
C ASP A 37 14.44 -0.18 -4.25
N GLY A 38 15.72 0.03 -4.58
CA GLY A 38 16.13 0.60 -5.87
C GLY A 38 15.68 -0.23 -7.07
N ALA A 39 15.71 -1.56 -6.99
CA ALA A 39 15.21 -2.44 -8.06
C ALA A 39 13.69 -2.39 -8.16
N LEU A 40 12.98 -2.34 -7.02
CA LEU A 40 11.51 -2.22 -6.98
C LEU A 40 11.03 -0.91 -7.61
N ILE A 41 11.62 0.23 -7.22
CA ILE A 41 11.17 1.52 -7.75
C ILE A 41 11.50 1.66 -9.25
N CYS A 42 12.64 1.14 -9.70
CA CYS A 42 12.95 1.07 -11.13
C CYS A 42 11.92 0.20 -11.89
N PHE A 43 11.55 -0.95 -11.33
CA PHE A 43 10.50 -1.79 -11.92
C PHE A 43 9.16 -1.05 -12.01
N MET A 44 8.76 -0.34 -10.96
CA MET A 44 7.53 0.47 -10.95
C MET A 44 7.53 1.51 -12.07
N ILE A 45 8.64 2.25 -12.22
CA ILE A 45 8.82 3.24 -13.30
C ILE A 45 8.62 2.58 -14.67
N GLU A 46 9.25 1.44 -14.92
CA GLU A 46 9.11 0.72 -16.19
C GLU A 46 7.68 0.22 -16.42
N ARG A 47 6.98 -0.24 -15.39
CA ARG A 47 5.55 -0.62 -15.50
C ARG A 47 4.67 0.59 -15.85
N ILE A 48 4.96 1.77 -15.30
CA ILE A 48 4.24 3.00 -15.66
C ILE A 48 4.52 3.37 -17.13
N ARG A 49 5.79 3.36 -17.56
CA ARG A 49 6.18 3.66 -18.95
C ARG A 49 5.53 2.71 -19.96
N GLU A 50 5.47 1.42 -19.63
CA GLU A 50 4.83 0.39 -20.45
C GLU A 50 3.30 0.37 -20.35
N ARG A 51 2.69 1.25 -19.54
CA ARG A 51 1.25 1.27 -19.25
C ARG A 51 0.70 -0.04 -18.68
N LYS A 52 1.52 -0.75 -17.92
CA LYS A 52 1.16 -1.99 -17.21
C LYS A 52 0.76 -1.69 -15.77
N PHE A 53 -0.38 -1.02 -15.61
CA PHE A 53 -0.97 -0.65 -14.34
C PHE A 53 -2.50 -0.56 -14.46
N GLN A 54 -3.18 -0.41 -13.32
CA GLN A 54 -4.62 -0.11 -13.27
C GLN A 54 -4.84 1.29 -12.70
N VAL A 55 -5.76 2.05 -13.29
CA VAL A 55 -6.19 3.35 -12.75
C VAL A 55 -7.50 3.15 -12.01
N THR A 56 -7.54 3.54 -10.74
CA THR A 56 -8.75 3.41 -9.90
C THR A 56 -9.00 4.68 -9.08
N PRO A 57 -10.25 4.93 -8.65
CA PRO A 57 -10.57 6.01 -7.71
C PRO A 57 -10.05 5.77 -6.29
N GLU A 58 -9.85 4.50 -5.92
CA GLU A 58 -9.38 4.08 -4.60
C GLU A 58 -8.05 3.31 -4.70
N PRO A 59 -7.16 3.42 -3.71
CA PRO A 59 -5.90 2.70 -3.73
C PRO A 59 -6.11 1.20 -3.51
N MET A 60 -5.71 0.39 -4.51
CA MET A 60 -5.79 -1.06 -4.42
C MET A 60 -4.83 -1.66 -3.40
N ASP A 61 -3.73 -0.99 -3.05
CA ASP A 61 -2.80 -1.48 -2.03
C ASP A 61 -3.42 -1.61 -0.62
N ARG A 62 -4.59 -1.01 -0.40
CA ARG A 62 -5.38 -1.18 0.82
C ARG A 62 -6.32 -2.39 0.76
N GLN A 63 -6.55 -2.96 -0.41
CA GLN A 63 -7.53 -4.03 -0.67
C GLN A 63 -6.91 -5.31 -1.23
N ALA A 64 -5.72 -5.21 -1.84
CA ALA A 64 -5.05 -6.29 -2.54
C ALA A 64 -3.58 -6.37 -2.17
N ARG A 65 -3.07 -7.61 -2.04
CA ARG A 65 -1.65 -7.85 -1.77
C ARG A 65 -0.79 -7.58 -2.98
N TRP A 66 0.50 -7.37 -2.69
CA TRP A 66 1.55 -7.28 -3.69
C TRP A 66 1.20 -6.22 -4.71
N CYS A 67 0.71 -5.09 -4.21
CA CYS A 67 0.32 -3.94 -5.01
C CYS A 67 0.91 -2.70 -4.37
N ILE A 68 1.30 -1.71 -5.16
CA ILE A 68 1.60 -0.38 -4.67
C ILE A 68 0.69 0.59 -5.44
N SER A 69 -0.02 1.45 -4.71
CA SER A 69 -0.84 2.51 -5.27
C SER A 69 -0.09 3.84 -5.17
N ILE A 70 0.08 4.49 -6.32
CA ILE A 70 0.71 5.81 -6.45
C ILE A 70 -0.41 6.84 -6.66
N PRO A 71 -0.53 7.86 -5.78
CA PRO A 71 -1.53 8.89 -5.95
C PRO A 71 -1.17 9.76 -7.16
N VAL A 72 -2.19 10.13 -7.93
CA VAL A 72 -2.11 11.08 -9.03
C VAL A 72 -3.27 12.06 -8.94
N SER A 73 -3.06 13.30 -9.36
CA SER A 73 -4.10 14.33 -9.25
C SER A 73 -5.33 14.00 -10.09
N LYS A 74 -6.56 14.16 -9.55
CA LYS A 74 -7.80 14.12 -10.36
C LYS A 74 -7.91 15.26 -11.35
N SER A 75 -7.08 16.31 -11.26
CA SER A 75 -7.09 17.41 -12.24
C SER A 75 -6.78 16.93 -13.66
N HIS A 76 -6.13 15.76 -13.80
CA HIS A 76 -5.86 15.17 -15.11
C HIS A 76 -7.12 14.59 -15.73
N LYS A 77 -7.52 15.20 -16.85
CA LYS A 77 -8.66 14.74 -17.67
C LYS A 77 -8.29 13.58 -18.59
N THR A 78 -6.99 13.25 -18.70
CA THR A 78 -6.47 12.22 -19.59
C THR A 78 -5.60 11.24 -18.81
N VAL A 79 -5.57 9.99 -19.28
CA VAL A 79 -4.67 8.96 -18.74
C VAL A 79 -3.20 9.36 -18.89
N ASP A 80 -2.85 10.10 -19.94
CA ASP A 80 -1.48 10.56 -20.17
C ASP A 80 -0.99 11.55 -19.10
N GLY A 81 -1.87 12.43 -18.62
CA GLY A 81 -1.55 13.33 -17.50
C GLY A 81 -1.32 12.56 -16.20
N ALA A 82 -2.18 11.58 -15.90
CA ALA A 82 -2.02 10.69 -14.75
C ALA A 82 -0.70 9.89 -14.82
N VAL A 83 -0.32 9.41 -16.01
CA VAL A 83 0.97 8.73 -16.23
C VAL A 83 2.15 9.65 -15.96
N ALA A 84 2.11 10.89 -16.45
CA ALA A 84 3.18 11.86 -16.24
C ALA A 84 3.38 12.17 -14.74
N ASP A 85 2.29 12.41 -14.01
CA ASP A 85 2.33 12.62 -12.55
C ASP A 85 2.91 11.42 -11.81
N ALA A 86 2.44 10.21 -12.12
CA ALA A 86 2.93 9.00 -11.48
C ALA A 86 4.42 8.77 -11.76
N LEU A 87 4.88 9.04 -13.00
CA LEU A 87 6.30 8.96 -13.35
C LEU A 87 7.12 9.97 -12.56
N GLN A 88 6.68 11.23 -12.50
CA GLN A 88 7.36 12.27 -11.74
C GLN A 88 7.49 11.88 -10.27
N LEU A 89 6.41 11.36 -9.68
CA LEU A 89 6.40 10.93 -8.29
C LEU A 89 7.28 9.68 -8.07
N ALA A 90 7.23 8.69 -8.97
CA ALA A 90 8.06 7.50 -8.89
C ALA A 90 9.56 7.82 -9.05
N GLU A 91 9.91 8.76 -9.94
CA GLU A 91 11.28 9.25 -10.09
C GLU A 91 11.74 10.01 -8.85
N TRP A 92 10.87 10.82 -8.24
CA TRP A 92 11.18 11.45 -6.96
C TRP A 92 11.42 10.42 -5.85
N TYR A 93 10.56 9.41 -5.71
CA TYR A 93 10.77 8.30 -4.77
C TYR A 93 12.08 7.58 -5.01
N LYS A 94 12.45 7.34 -6.27
CA LYS A 94 13.74 6.73 -6.63
C LYS A 94 14.91 7.56 -6.08
N VAL A 95 14.88 8.88 -6.24
CA VAL A 95 15.91 9.76 -5.69
C VAL A 95 15.96 9.65 -4.16
N GLN A 96 14.81 9.65 -3.48
CA GLN A 96 14.79 9.52 -2.02
C GLN A 96 15.33 8.16 -1.54
N ILE A 97 14.97 7.06 -2.22
CA ILE A 97 15.46 5.72 -1.90
C ILE A 97 16.97 5.62 -2.11
N LEU A 98 17.48 6.12 -3.24
CA LEU A 98 18.92 6.07 -3.56
C LEU A 98 19.76 6.91 -2.60
N ASN A 99 19.19 7.99 -2.06
CA ASN A 99 19.84 8.82 -1.05
C ASN A 99 19.70 8.26 0.38
N GLY A 100 18.98 7.15 0.59
CA GLY A 100 18.72 6.59 1.91
C GLY A 100 17.66 7.35 2.74
N ASN A 101 16.94 8.27 2.10
CA ASN A 101 15.89 9.09 2.74
C ASN A 101 14.51 8.41 2.72
N ALA A 102 14.38 7.30 2.00
CA ALA A 102 13.15 6.53 1.92
C ALA A 102 13.43 5.04 1.79
N THR A 103 12.47 4.24 2.24
CA THR A 103 12.49 2.78 2.11
C THR A 103 11.11 2.26 1.71
N ILE A 104 11.11 1.09 1.08
CA ILE A 104 9.90 0.33 0.78
C ILE A 104 9.78 -0.76 1.83
N ASN A 105 8.64 -0.85 2.51
CA ASN A 105 8.37 -1.92 3.47
C ASN A 105 8.11 -3.24 2.72
N ARG A 106 9.18 -3.88 2.26
CA ARG A 106 9.16 -5.11 1.48
C ARG A 106 8.54 -6.29 2.23
N LYS A 107 8.70 -6.32 3.55
CA LYS A 107 8.13 -7.38 4.39
C LYS A 107 6.61 -7.33 4.31
N LEU A 108 6.04 -6.13 4.45
CA LEU A 108 4.61 -5.91 4.32
C LEU A 108 4.12 -6.09 2.87
N LEU A 109 4.86 -5.54 1.89
CA LEU A 109 4.50 -5.63 0.48
C LEU A 109 4.38 -7.07 0.00
N PHE A 110 5.25 -7.96 0.48
CA PHE A 110 5.30 -9.36 0.05
C PHE A 110 4.84 -10.35 1.14
N ASP A 111 4.15 -9.87 2.18
CA ASP A 111 3.60 -10.77 3.18
C ASP A 111 2.56 -11.72 2.53
N ARG A 112 2.62 -12.99 2.93
CA ARG A 112 1.76 -14.07 2.47
C ARG A 112 0.59 -14.33 3.42
N LYS A 113 0.53 -13.67 4.58
CA LYS A 113 -0.62 -13.76 5.50
C LYS A 113 -1.91 -13.27 4.84
N PRO A 114 -3.07 -13.89 5.15
CA PRO A 114 -4.33 -13.51 4.55
C PRO A 114 -4.65 -12.03 4.78
N PHE A 115 -5.17 -11.36 3.74
CA PHE A 115 -5.42 -9.92 3.70
C PHE A 115 -6.86 -9.81 3.21
N ASP A 116 -7.75 -9.32 4.06
CA ASP A 116 -9.16 -9.14 3.75
C ASP A 116 -9.54 -7.72 4.16
N GLU A 117 -9.98 -6.90 3.19
CA GLU A 117 -10.42 -5.51 3.43
C GLU A 117 -9.43 -4.62 4.24
N GLY A 118 -8.12 -4.77 4.04
CA GLY A 118 -7.11 -3.98 4.78
C GLY A 118 -6.84 -4.48 6.20
N LYS A 119 -7.41 -5.63 6.59
CA LYS A 119 -7.15 -6.31 7.86
C LYS A 119 -6.21 -7.49 7.60
N GLU A 120 -5.12 -7.57 8.36
CA GLU A 120 -4.32 -8.79 8.41
C GLU A 120 -5.18 -9.89 9.04
N CYS A 121 -5.60 -10.89 8.26
CA CYS A 121 -6.14 -12.11 8.84
C CYS A 121 -5.00 -12.87 9.51
N CYS A 122 -4.77 -12.58 10.78
CA CYS A 122 -3.95 -13.44 11.62
C CYS A 122 -4.76 -14.68 11.99
N ARG A 123 -4.21 -15.88 11.72
CA ARG A 123 -4.48 -16.99 12.64
C ARG A 123 -3.95 -16.53 14.01
N ASP A 124 -4.81 -16.61 15.02
CA ASP A 124 -4.50 -16.46 16.45
C ASP A 124 -4.40 -15.02 17.03
N ASN A 125 -4.90 -13.96 16.35
CA ASN A 125 -5.20 -12.63 16.94
C ASN A 125 -4.06 -11.84 17.64
N VAL A 126 -2.78 -12.19 17.46
CA VAL A 126 -1.70 -11.55 18.25
C VAL A 126 -1.14 -10.25 17.65
N CYS A 127 -1.21 -10.03 16.33
CA CYS A 127 -0.48 -8.90 15.70
C CYS A 127 -1.27 -7.58 15.64
N ASP A 128 -2.59 -7.60 15.41
CA ASP A 128 -3.39 -6.37 15.25
C ASP A 128 -3.47 -5.52 16.52
N ARG A 129 -3.50 -6.17 17.70
CA ARG A 129 -3.59 -5.47 18.99
C ARG A 129 -2.32 -4.71 19.37
N ILE A 130 -1.19 -5.10 18.79
CA ILE A 130 0.13 -4.49 19.04
C ILE A 130 0.36 -3.31 18.09
N LEU A 131 -0.11 -3.42 16.84
CA LEU A 131 0.11 -2.41 15.80
C LEU A 131 -0.97 -1.32 15.79
N HIS A 132 -2.22 -1.67 16.13
CA HIS A 132 -3.38 -0.76 16.15
C HIS A 132 -4.24 -0.95 17.42
N PRO A 133 -3.72 -0.63 18.62
CA PRO A 133 -4.48 -0.74 19.87
C PRO A 133 -5.74 0.14 19.89
N GLU A 134 -5.79 1.22 19.10
CA GLU A 134 -6.92 2.14 18.97
C GLU A 134 -8.16 1.54 18.30
N TRP A 135 -8.04 0.40 17.61
CA TRP A 135 -9.18 -0.27 16.97
C TRP A 135 -9.97 -1.17 17.92
N TRP A 136 -9.53 -1.29 19.18
CA TRP A 136 -10.05 -2.22 20.17
C TRP A 136 -10.67 -1.53 21.39
N GLU A 137 -11.26 -0.32 21.24
CA GLU A 137 -12.13 0.24 22.27
C GLU A 137 -13.35 -0.67 22.52
N ASP A 138 -13.22 -1.47 23.58
CA ASP A 138 -14.21 -2.28 24.30
C ASP A 138 -15.59 -2.46 23.65
N THR A 139 -15.67 -3.40 22.69
CA THR A 139 -16.94 -4.07 22.35
C THR A 139 -17.24 -5.28 23.23
N CYS A 140 -16.49 -5.48 24.31
CA CYS A 140 -16.86 -6.41 25.38
C CYS A 140 -17.95 -5.81 26.29
N LYS A 141 -19.10 -5.43 25.72
CA LYS A 141 -20.34 -5.44 26.52
C LYS A 141 -20.77 -6.89 26.64
N GLU A 142 -20.40 -7.50 27.76
CA GLU A 142 -20.90 -8.78 28.24
C GLU A 142 -22.41 -8.89 28.01
N SER A 143 -22.85 -9.72 27.05
CA SER A 143 -24.19 -10.30 27.13
C SER A 143 -24.11 -11.48 28.08
N LYS A 144 -24.30 -11.18 29.37
CA LYS A 144 -24.55 -12.17 30.42
C LYS A 144 -25.73 -13.07 30.06
N ASP A 145 -25.54 -14.36 30.29
CA ASP A 145 -26.48 -15.44 30.62
C ASP A 145 -27.98 -15.23 30.31
N THR A 146 -28.61 -16.22 29.66
CA THR A 146 -29.46 -17.19 30.40
C THR A 146 -30.08 -18.27 29.50
N ASN A 147 -30.19 -19.47 30.10
CA ASN A 147 -31.18 -20.53 29.88
C ASN A 147 -30.88 -21.69 28.91
N ARG A 148 -30.39 -22.80 29.51
CA ARG A 148 -31.03 -24.11 29.33
C ARG A 148 -31.52 -24.64 30.68
N PRO A 149 -32.70 -25.24 30.73
CA PRO A 149 -32.93 -26.39 31.59
C PRO A 149 -33.17 -27.67 30.77
N LEU A 150 -32.91 -28.77 31.47
CA LEU A 150 -32.80 -30.18 31.08
C LEU A 150 -34.07 -30.77 30.45
#